data_AF-S8D487-F1
#
_entry.id   AF-S8D487-F1
#
_cell.length_a   1.000
_cell.length_b   1.000
_cell.length_c   1.000
_cell.angle_alpha   90.00
_cell.angle_beta   90.00
_cell.angle_gamma   90.00
#
_symmetry.space_group_name_H-M   'P 1'
#
loop_
_entity.id
_entity.type
_entity.pdbx_description
1 polymer ?
#
loop_
_entity_poly.entity_id
_entity_poly.type
_entity_poly.pdbx_seq_one_letter_code
_entity_poly.pdbx_strand_id
1 'polypeptide(L)'
;GIIGKHRLTAAISHFNQQIQFIQEELAELDSVDSVNTVCEELVSSMDKLPDALLPVTRGPADVAWDKWFQGAKTPRRKRWI
;
A
#
# COMPACT_ATOMS: atom_id res chain seq x y z
N GLY A 1 8.84 -43.80 16.39
CA GLY A 1 9.24 -44.28 15.05
C GLY A 1 10.63 -43.78 14.76
N ILE A 2 11.55 -44.65 14.32
CA ILE A 2 12.93 -44.27 14.03
C ILE A 2 12.94 -43.37 12.80
N ILE A 3 13.39 -42.12 12.96
CA ILE A 3 13.57 -41.20 11.83
C ILE A 3 14.82 -41.66 11.08
N GLY A 4 14.64 -42.09 9.83
CA GLY A 4 15.75 -42.52 8.99
C GLY A 4 16.77 -41.39 8.75
N LYS A 5 18.04 -41.75 8.64
CA LYS A 5 19.17 -40.82 8.43
C LYS A 5 18.89 -39.74 7.38
N HIS A 6 18.31 -40.11 6.23
CA HIS A 6 17.97 -39.16 5.17
C HIS A 6 16.97 -38.08 5.60
N ARG A 7 15.97 -38.44 6.42
CA ARG A 7 14.99 -37.49 6.94
C ARG A 7 15.62 -36.52 7.93
N LEU A 8 16.55 -36.99 8.76
CA LEU A 8 17.32 -36.11 9.64
C LEU A 8 18.21 -35.15 8.83
N THR A 9 18.91 -35.65 7.81
CA THR A 9 19.73 -34.80 6.94
C THR A 9 18.90 -33.75 6.20
N ALA A 10 17.72 -34.13 5.69
CA ALA A 10 16.80 -33.18 5.05
C ALA A 10 16.30 -32.11 6.04
N ALA A 11 15.95 -32.50 7.27
CA ALA A 11 15.53 -31.57 8.31
C ALA A 11 16.66 -30.60 8.69
N ILE A 12 17.89 -31.09 8.84
CA ILE A 12 19.07 -30.25 9.10
C ILE A 12 19.28 -29.26 7.95
N SER A 13 19.22 -29.71 6.70
CA SER A 13 19.35 -28.82 5.54
C SER A 13 18.30 -27.72 5.53
N HIS A 14 17.04 -28.08 5.83
CA HIS A 14 15.93 -27.13 5.91
C HIS A 14 16.13 -26.11 7.04
N PHE A 15 16.61 -26.54 8.21
CA PHE A 15 16.89 -25.62 9.30
C PHE A 15 18.05 -24.67 8.97
N ASN A 16 19.12 -25.17 8.34
CA ASN A 16 20.23 -24.32 7.91
C ASN A 16 19.77 -23.26 6.89
N GLN A 17 18.89 -23.61 5.96
CA GLN A 17 18.30 -22.65 5.02
C GLN A 17 17.46 -21.58 5.74
N GLN A 18 16.63 -21.98 6.70
CA GLN A 18 15.86 -21.01 7.49
C GLN A 18 16.76 -20.08 8.31
N ILE A 19 17.82 -20.62 8.93
CA ILE A 19 18.80 -19.80 9.65
C ILE A 19 19.41 -18.76 8.71
N GLN A 20 19.79 -19.19 7.50
CA GLN A 20 20.35 -18.28 6.50
C GLN A 20 19.35 -17.18 6.12
N PHE A 21 18.10 -17.52 5.81
CA PHE A 21 17.08 -16.52 5.46
C PHE A 21 16.84 -15.50 6.58
N ILE A 22 16.77 -15.95 7.83
CA ILE A 22 16.58 -15.05 8.97
C ILE A 22 17.80 -14.13 9.15
N GLN A 23 19.01 -14.63 8.91
CA GLN A 23 20.23 -13.81 8.98
C GLN A 23 20.27 -12.75 7.87
N GLU A 24 19.85 -13.11 6.65
CA GLU A 24 19.73 -12.18 5.52
C GLU A 24 18.70 -11.09 5.83
N GLU A 25 17.50 -11.46 6.30
CA GLU A 25 16.44 -10.50 6.69
C GLU A 25 16.90 -9.55 7.80
N LEU A 26 17.60 -10.06 8.82
CA LEU A 26 18.15 -9.21 9.89
C LEU A 26 19.20 -8.23 9.36
N ALA A 27 20.07 -8.67 8.44
CA ALA A 27 21.06 -7.78 7.83
C ALA A 27 20.40 -6.68 6.99
N GLU A 28 19.30 -6.99 6.31
CA GLU A 28 18.49 -5.99 5.62
C GLU A 28 17.88 -5.00 6.61
N LEU A 29 17.25 -5.47 7.70
CA LEU A 29 16.67 -4.60 8.73
C LEU A 29 17.70 -3.67 9.39
N ASP A 30 18.92 -4.15 9.64
CA ASP A 30 20.02 -3.33 10.18
C ASP A 30 20.50 -2.26 9.18
N SER A 31 20.28 -2.48 7.88
CA SER A 31 20.59 -1.51 6.82
C SER A 31 19.49 -0.47 6.58
N VAL A 32 18.26 -0.74 7.06
CA VAL A 32 17.14 0.19 6.91
C VAL A 32 17.34 1.35 7.89
N ASP A 33 17.44 2.56 7.35
CA ASP A 33 17.46 3.79 8.13
C ASP A 33 16.24 3.89 9.07
N SER A 34 16.34 4.73 10.11
CA SER A 34 15.32 4.81 11.15
C SER A 34 13.90 4.84 10.57
N VAL A 35 13.01 3.96 11.03
CA VAL A 35 11.63 3.86 10.51
C VAL A 35 10.90 5.21 10.55
N ASN A 36 11.29 6.10 11.47
CA ASN A 36 10.76 7.46 11.56
C ASN A 36 11.01 8.30 10.30
N THR A 37 12.21 8.26 9.73
CA THR A 37 12.54 9.07 8.54
C THR A 37 11.79 8.60 7.30
N VAL A 38 11.70 7.27 7.10
CA VAL A 38 10.94 6.68 6.00
C VAL A 38 9.45 7.00 6.11
N CYS A 39 8.88 6.93 7.31
CA CYS A 39 7.48 7.29 7.53
C CYS A 39 7.22 8.79 7.30
N GLU A 40 8.10 9.68 7.73
CA GLU A 40 7.97 11.13 7.50
C GLU A 40 8.04 11.47 6.00
N GLU A 41 8.97 10.85 5.26
CA GLU A 41 9.07 11.02 3.81
C GLU A 41 7.82 10.52 3.08
N LEU A 42 7.31 9.35 3.48
CA LEU A 42 6.08 8.78 2.92
C LEU A 42 4.90 9.72 3.14
N VAL A 43 4.68 10.18 4.37
CA VAL A 43 3.61 11.13 4.70
C VAL A 43 3.76 12.43 3.91
N SER A 44 4.97 12.97 3.83
CA SER A 44 5.27 14.17 3.03
C SER A 44 4.98 13.98 1.54
N SER A 45 5.20 12.78 1.00
CA SER A 45 4.88 12.46 -0.40
C SER A 45 3.37 12.38 -0.65
N MET A 46 2.62 11.78 0.29
CA MET A 46 1.17 11.66 0.21
C MET A 46 0.47 13.02 0.34
N ASP A 47 0.97 13.89 1.22
CA ASP A 47 0.40 15.23 1.46
C ASP A 47 0.51 16.16 0.23
N LYS A 48 1.42 15.86 -0.70
CA LYS A 48 1.63 16.65 -1.93
C LYS A 48 0.67 16.29 -3.06
N LEU A 49 0.10 15.08 -3.04
CA LEU A 49 -0.77 14.61 -4.11
C LEU A 49 -2.24 14.86 -3.74
N PRO A 50 -3.00 15.66 -4.52
CA PRO A 50 -4.43 15.80 -4.29
C PRO A 50 -5.15 14.48 -4.57
N ASP A 51 -5.76 13.89 -3.55
CA ASP A 51 -6.62 12.71 -3.68
C ASP A 51 -8.10 13.12 -3.72
N ALA A 52 -8.76 12.83 -4.85
CA ALA A 52 -10.16 13.15 -5.11
C ALA A 52 -11.16 12.28 -4.33
N LEU A 53 -10.70 11.18 -3.72
CA LEU A 53 -11.53 10.30 -2.89
C LEU A 53 -11.51 10.71 -1.40
N LEU A 54 -10.63 11.62 -1.02
CA LEU A 54 -10.60 12.13 0.35
C LEU A 54 -11.74 13.15 0.57
N PRO A 55 -12.32 13.18 1.79
CA PRO A 55 -13.37 14.16 2.14
C PRO A 55 -12.93 15.62 1.98
N VAL A 56 -11.61 15.87 2.06
CA VAL A 56 -11.00 17.18 1.89
C VAL A 56 -9.78 17.02 0.99
N THR A 57 -9.88 17.45 -0.25
CA THR A 57 -8.78 17.44 -1.22
C THR A 57 -8.08 18.80 -1.22
N ARG A 58 -6.76 18.83 -1.04
CA ARG A 58 -5.95 20.05 -1.16
C ARG A 58 -5.64 20.31 -2.64
N GLY A 59 -6.38 21.19 -3.30
CA GLY A 59 -6.12 21.59 -4.68
C GLY A 59 -7.31 22.30 -5.32
N PRO A 60 -7.13 22.98 -6.46
CA PRO A 60 -8.24 23.55 -7.20
C PRO A 60 -9.15 22.43 -7.67
N ALA A 61 -10.45 22.54 -7.38
CA ALA A 61 -11.45 21.62 -7.92
C ALA A 61 -11.39 21.71 -9.45
N ASP A 62 -11.23 20.56 -10.12
CA ASP A 62 -11.25 20.53 -11.58
C ASP A 62 -12.67 20.85 -12.06
N VAL A 63 -12.81 22.02 -12.67
CA VAL A 63 -14.07 22.58 -13.18
C VAL A 63 -14.72 21.68 -14.23
N ALA A 64 -13.96 20.75 -14.84
CA ALA A 64 -14.54 19.75 -15.75
C ALA A 64 -15.40 18.70 -15.02
N TRP A 65 -15.16 18.45 -13.72
CA TRP A 65 -15.92 17.45 -12.94
C TRP A 65 -17.36 17.88 -12.70
N ASP A 66 -17.61 19.20 -12.61
CA ASP A 66 -18.95 19.76 -12.56
C ASP A 66 -19.82 19.28 -13.72
N LYS A 67 -19.26 18.97 -14.90
CA LYS A 67 -20.05 18.44 -16.03
C LYS A 67 -20.53 17.00 -15.82
N TRP A 68 -19.83 16.20 -15.01
CA TRP A 68 -20.16 14.81 -14.72
C TRP A 68 -21.06 14.65 -13.50
N PHE A 69 -20.93 15.55 -12.51
CA PHE A 69 -21.67 15.48 -11.24
C PHE A 69 -22.82 16.49 -11.10
N GLN A 70 -22.86 17.57 -11.90
CA GLN A 70 -24.07 18.37 -12.04
C GLN A 70 -25.04 17.56 -12.90
N GLY A 71 -25.87 16.75 -12.24
CA GLY A 71 -26.92 15.96 -12.88
C GLY A 71 -27.64 16.77 -13.95
N ALA A 72 -28.00 16.11 -15.07
CA ALA A 72 -28.46 16.75 -16.30
C ALA A 72 -29.28 18.00 -16.01
N LYS A 73 -28.80 19.16 -16.48
CA LYS A 73 -29.55 20.44 -16.46
C LYS A 73 -30.71 20.31 -17.44
N THR A 74 -31.69 19.48 -17.11
CA THR A 74 -32.95 19.44 -17.83
C THR A 74 -33.59 20.80 -17.58
N PRO A 75 -33.88 21.61 -18.62
CA PRO A 75 -34.83 22.69 -18.42
C PRO A 75 -36.11 22.02 -17.99
N ARG A 76 -36.56 22.30 -16.74
CA ARG A 76 -37.79 21.82 -16.10
C ARG A 76 -38.70 21.14 -17.12
N ARG A 77 -38.58 19.81 -17.23
CA ARG A 77 -39.41 19.00 -18.11
C ARG A 77 -40.83 19.23 -17.62
N LYS A 78 -41.61 20.04 -18.36
CA LYS A 78 -43.01 20.33 -18.04
C LYS A 78 -43.68 19.00 -17.76
N ARG A 79 -44.11 18.78 -16.51
CA ARG A 79 -45.00 17.67 -16.16
C ARG A 79 -46.27 17.90 -16.97
N TRP A 80 -46.50 17.07 -17.98
CA TRP A 80 -47.82 16.92 -18.54
C TRP A 80 -48.60 16.06 -17.56
N ILE A 81 -49.74 16.60 -17.13
CA ILE A 81 -50.79 15.91 -16.38
C ILE A 81 -51.29 14.74 -17.24
#